data_AF-A0AAV8ZY18-F1
#
_entry.id   AF-A0AAV8ZY18-F1
#
_cell.length_a   1.000
_cell.length_b   1.000
_cell.length_c   1.000
_cell.angle_alpha   90.00
_cell.angle_beta   90.00
_cell.angle_gamma   90.00
#
_symmetry.space_group_name_H-M   'P 1'
#
loop_
_entity.id
_entity.type
_entity.pdbx_description
1 polymer ?
#
loop_
_entity_poly.entity_id
_entity_poly.type
_entity_poly.pdbx_seq_one_letter_code
_entity_poly.pdbx_strand_id
1 'polypeptide(L)'
;MDPVTANFYFNFINAWENAEYQRRDRIPLYLQVCVCLNFFGHGGYQTTVGEDLNLAVSQPAVSRIITNISNIITVHLLHRYVRFPTTDNEIRRVKQQFLEKQNFPNAIGAIDGTHVAIFSPKVDDPIYPAVAYLNRKGYHSINIYGATHDSEIWETSYIHRHLRRKYEEGRHNTWLLGDSGYPLQPWLMTPIIDAAPNTPEGHYTTRHIHARNVGERGNGVWKGRFRCLKKDRVLQYNHATAGRIIYSCAVLHNICRRYNIPDVDIDDDDDNVDNDNVEHDSPHQPVNPDVNILAEARIIRRRLVNQLAHN
;
A
#
# COMPACT_ATOMS: atom_id res chain seq x y z
N MET A 1 19.86 -19.42 -10.28
CA MET A 1 19.12 -18.93 -9.09
C MET A 1 20.11 -18.15 -8.25
N ASP A 2 19.82 -16.92 -7.82
CA ASP A 2 20.78 -16.17 -7.00
C ASP A 2 20.89 -16.81 -5.59
N PRO A 3 22.06 -16.73 -4.93
CA PRO A 3 22.30 -17.40 -3.65
C PRO A 3 21.27 -17.04 -2.57
N VAL A 4 20.67 -15.84 -2.66
CA VAL A 4 19.71 -15.34 -1.67
C VAL A 4 18.29 -15.87 -1.92
N THR A 5 17.97 -16.23 -3.16
CA THR A 5 16.73 -16.94 -3.53
C THR A 5 16.86 -18.43 -3.26
N ALA A 6 18.02 -19.02 -3.52
CA ALA A 6 18.33 -20.37 -3.06
C ALA A 6 18.23 -20.47 -1.53
N ASN A 7 18.72 -19.48 -0.79
CA ASN A 7 18.60 -19.43 0.66
C ASN A 7 17.16 -19.16 1.14
N PHE A 8 16.30 -18.52 0.33
CA PHE A 8 14.87 -18.39 0.63
C PHE A 8 14.16 -19.74 0.51
N TYR A 9 14.36 -20.44 -0.61
CA TYR A 9 13.82 -21.79 -0.77
C TYR A 9 14.39 -22.72 0.30
N PHE A 10 15.69 -22.66 0.58
CA PHE A 10 16.34 -23.44 1.62
C PHE A 10 15.82 -23.13 3.03
N ASN A 11 15.61 -21.85 3.40
CA ASN A 11 15.05 -21.50 4.71
C ASN A 11 13.56 -21.79 4.82
N PHE A 12 12.80 -21.64 3.73
CA PHE A 12 11.39 -22.01 3.66
C PHE A 12 11.21 -23.54 3.76
N ILE A 13 12.07 -24.30 3.07
CA ILE A 13 12.15 -25.76 3.14
C ILE A 13 12.67 -26.21 4.52
N ASN A 14 13.71 -25.60 5.09
CA ASN A 14 14.25 -25.98 6.41
C ASN A 14 13.33 -25.63 7.58
N ALA A 15 12.67 -24.46 7.56
CA ALA A 15 11.64 -24.15 8.55
C ALA A 15 10.48 -25.15 8.47
N TRP A 16 10.31 -25.79 7.30
CA TRP A 16 9.29 -26.77 7.02
C TRP A 16 9.71 -28.21 7.33
N GLU A 17 10.93 -28.66 7.00
CA GLU A 17 11.47 -29.98 7.37
C GLU A 17 11.52 -30.14 8.89
N ASN A 18 11.81 -29.06 9.62
CA ASN A 18 11.71 -29.05 11.08
C ASN A 18 10.26 -29.15 11.61
N ALA A 19 9.27 -28.88 10.76
CA ALA A 19 7.84 -29.08 11.04
C ALA A 19 7.29 -30.42 10.47
N GLU A 20 8.05 -31.13 9.64
CA GLU A 20 7.64 -32.37 8.93
C GLU A 20 7.67 -33.64 9.78
N TYR A 21 8.25 -33.63 10.99
CA TYR A 21 8.41 -34.89 11.75
C TYR A 21 7.09 -35.50 12.30
N GLN A 22 5.91 -34.99 11.95
CA GLN A 22 4.64 -35.56 12.45
C GLN A 22 3.48 -35.51 11.42
N ARG A 23 3.18 -36.70 10.86
CA ARG A 23 1.90 -37.24 10.33
C ARG A 23 1.62 -37.22 8.81
N ARG A 24 1.18 -38.38 8.31
CA ARG A 24 0.87 -38.73 6.90
C ARG A 24 -0.46 -38.17 6.35
N ASP A 25 -1.30 -37.53 7.18
CA ASP A 25 -2.68 -37.14 6.81
C ASP A 25 -2.84 -35.64 6.47
N ARG A 26 -1.78 -34.93 6.09
CA ARG A 26 -1.80 -33.47 5.90
C ARG A 26 -1.65 -33.09 4.42
N ILE A 27 -2.44 -32.11 3.99
CA ILE A 27 -2.37 -31.49 2.64
C ILE A 27 -0.91 -31.06 2.35
N PRO A 28 -0.30 -31.49 1.23
CA PRO A 28 1.08 -31.14 0.91
C PRO A 28 1.31 -29.63 0.85
N LEU A 29 2.51 -29.15 1.24
CA LEU A 29 2.79 -27.72 1.32
C LEU A 29 2.64 -27.01 -0.03
N TYR A 30 3.15 -27.60 -1.12
CA TYR A 30 2.99 -27.01 -2.45
C TYR A 30 1.51 -26.77 -2.77
N LEU A 31 0.64 -27.68 -2.34
CA LEU A 31 -0.80 -27.57 -2.53
C LEU A 31 -1.41 -26.48 -1.64
N GLN A 32 -0.93 -26.35 -0.40
CA GLN A 32 -1.32 -25.24 0.49
C GLN A 32 -0.93 -23.88 -0.10
N VAL A 33 0.27 -23.79 -0.70
CA VAL A 33 0.72 -22.58 -1.40
C VAL A 33 -0.16 -22.29 -2.62
N CYS A 34 -0.46 -23.31 -3.45
CA CYS A 34 -1.37 -23.16 -4.58
C CYS A 34 -2.76 -22.67 -4.15
N VAL A 35 -3.34 -23.25 -3.11
CA VAL A 35 -4.62 -22.83 -2.53
C VAL A 35 -4.57 -21.36 -2.09
N CYS A 36 -3.51 -20.95 -1.39
CA CYS A 36 -3.37 -19.57 -0.92
C CYS A 36 -3.19 -18.57 -2.07
N LEU A 37 -2.37 -18.90 -3.07
CA LEU A 37 -2.16 -18.07 -4.25
C LEU A 37 -3.45 -17.96 -5.10
N ASN A 38 -4.19 -19.07 -5.22
CA ASN A 38 -5.47 -19.08 -5.91
C ASN A 38 -6.49 -18.15 -5.23
N PHE A 39 -6.56 -18.20 -3.89
CA PHE A 39 -7.38 -17.28 -3.11
C PHE A 39 -6.96 -15.83 -3.32
N PHE A 40 -5.65 -15.51 -3.25
CA PHE A 40 -5.18 -14.13 -3.43
C PHE A 40 -5.51 -13.59 -4.84
N GLY A 41 -5.33 -14.42 -5.88
CA GLY A 41 -5.58 -14.04 -7.27
C GLY A 41 -7.06 -13.83 -7.60
N HIS A 42 -7.97 -14.65 -7.05
CA HIS A 42 -9.40 -14.62 -7.42
C HIS A 42 -10.30 -13.94 -6.40
N GLY A 43 -9.96 -13.95 -5.11
CA GLY A 43 -10.76 -13.37 -4.03
C GLY A 43 -12.08 -14.10 -3.72
N GLY A 44 -12.39 -15.19 -4.41
CA GLY A 44 -13.60 -15.97 -4.21
C GLY A 44 -13.47 -17.01 -3.09
N TYR A 45 -14.49 -17.11 -2.23
CA TYR A 45 -14.66 -18.21 -1.27
C TYR A 45 -15.47 -19.38 -1.84
N GLN A 46 -16.29 -19.12 -2.87
CA GLN A 46 -17.33 -20.03 -3.37
C GLN A 46 -16.87 -20.93 -4.55
N THR A 47 -15.84 -20.55 -5.31
CA THR A 47 -15.27 -21.40 -6.37
C THR A 47 -14.60 -22.67 -5.83
N THR A 48 -14.28 -22.71 -4.53
CA THR A 48 -13.70 -23.87 -3.85
C THR A 48 -14.67 -25.04 -3.63
N VAL A 49 -15.99 -24.89 -3.84
CA VAL A 49 -16.95 -25.98 -3.58
C VAL A 49 -17.59 -26.56 -4.84
N GLY A 50 -17.42 -25.96 -6.02
CA GLY A 50 -18.07 -26.43 -7.25
C GLY A 50 -17.21 -26.52 -8.51
N GLU A 51 -16.22 -25.64 -8.68
CA GLU A 51 -15.58 -25.45 -10.01
C GLU A 51 -14.06 -25.65 -10.03
N ASP A 52 -13.36 -25.56 -8.88
CA ASP A 52 -11.98 -26.02 -8.77
C ASP A 52 -11.95 -27.57 -8.70
N LEU A 53 -12.23 -28.22 -9.83
CA LEU A 53 -12.19 -29.68 -10.05
C LEU A 53 -10.88 -30.38 -9.59
N ASN A 54 -9.86 -29.62 -9.20
CA ASN A 54 -8.52 -30.10 -8.83
C ASN A 54 -8.14 -29.93 -7.34
N LEU A 55 -8.96 -29.28 -6.50
CA LEU A 55 -8.62 -29.03 -5.08
C LEU A 55 -9.75 -29.50 -4.15
N ALA A 56 -9.79 -30.80 -3.86
CA ALA A 56 -10.73 -31.40 -2.90
C ALA A 56 -10.38 -31.03 -1.44
N VAL A 57 -10.51 -29.74 -1.10
CA VAL A 57 -10.17 -29.19 0.23
C VAL A 57 -11.39 -28.49 0.82
N SER A 58 -11.74 -28.82 2.06
CA SER A 58 -12.89 -28.18 2.74
C SER A 58 -12.62 -26.70 3.05
N GLN A 59 -13.68 -25.88 3.08
CA GLN A 59 -13.57 -24.44 3.40
C GLN A 59 -12.82 -24.16 4.71
N PRO A 60 -13.02 -24.91 5.83
CA PRO A 60 -12.23 -24.70 7.04
C PRO A 60 -10.74 -25.01 6.86
N ALA A 61 -10.40 -25.98 6.01
CA ALA A 61 -9.01 -26.27 5.69
C ALA A 61 -8.38 -25.15 4.85
N VAL A 62 -9.10 -24.61 3.87
CA VAL A 62 -8.65 -23.44 3.09
C VAL A 62 -8.42 -22.23 3.97
N SER A 63 -9.34 -21.92 4.89
CA SER A 63 -9.18 -20.80 5.83
C SER A 63 -7.92 -20.94 6.70
N ARG A 64 -7.66 -22.15 7.22
CA ARG A 64 -6.42 -22.45 7.98
C ARG A 64 -5.16 -22.33 7.12
N ILE A 65 -5.21 -22.79 5.87
CA ILE A 65 -4.11 -22.68 4.92
C ILE A 65 -3.77 -21.21 4.66
N ILE A 66 -4.76 -20.39 4.30
CA ILE A 66 -4.58 -18.97 4.01
C ILE A 66 -3.97 -18.27 5.23
N THR A 67 -4.50 -18.53 6.42
CA THR A 67 -3.99 -17.94 7.67
C THR A 67 -2.52 -18.32 7.91
N ASN A 68 -2.19 -19.61 7.79
CA ASN A 68 -0.84 -20.11 8.05
C ASN A 68 0.18 -19.58 7.03
N ILE A 69 -0.14 -19.67 5.73
CA ILE A 69 0.75 -19.22 4.66
C ILE A 69 0.93 -17.71 4.71
N SER A 70 -0.13 -16.94 4.93
CA SER A 70 -0.03 -15.47 5.09
C SER A 70 0.86 -15.09 6.27
N ASN A 71 0.77 -15.83 7.39
CA ASN A 71 1.64 -15.60 8.54
C ASN A 71 3.11 -15.90 8.21
N ILE A 72 3.40 -17.02 7.54
CA ILE A 72 4.77 -17.39 7.13
C ILE A 72 5.35 -16.33 6.20
N ILE A 73 4.62 -15.90 5.17
CA ILE A 73 5.06 -14.85 4.24
C ILE A 73 5.34 -13.55 5.01
N THR A 74 4.42 -13.13 5.88
CA THR A 74 4.57 -11.89 6.65
C THR A 74 5.81 -11.95 7.56
N VAL A 75 5.95 -13.00 8.36
CA VAL A 75 7.04 -13.13 9.34
C VAL A 75 8.42 -13.20 8.67
N HIS A 76 8.53 -13.93 7.55
CA HIS A 76 9.84 -14.23 6.96
C HIS A 76 10.22 -13.33 5.77
N LEU A 77 9.26 -12.68 5.11
CA LEU A 77 9.51 -11.99 3.84
C LEU A 77 9.14 -10.50 3.83
N LEU A 78 8.31 -10.04 4.77
CA LEU A 78 7.83 -8.65 4.76
C LEU A 78 8.98 -7.63 4.72
N HIS A 79 9.90 -7.68 5.69
CA HIS A 79 11.02 -6.74 5.78
C HIS A 79 12.02 -6.85 4.61
N ARG A 80 12.04 -7.98 3.90
CA ARG A 80 12.95 -8.19 2.76
C ARG A 80 12.40 -7.54 1.49
N TYR A 81 11.09 -7.62 1.26
CA TYR A 81 10.46 -7.21 0.01
C TYR A 81 9.68 -5.91 0.10
N VAL A 82 9.18 -5.51 1.27
CA VAL A 82 8.53 -4.21 1.48
C VAL A 82 9.50 -3.29 2.20
N ARG A 83 10.12 -2.37 1.45
CA ARG A 83 11.15 -1.47 1.95
C ARG A 83 10.95 -0.07 1.41
N PHE A 84 11.23 0.91 2.27
CA PHE A 84 11.27 2.32 1.90
C PHE A 84 12.72 2.69 1.51
N PRO A 85 12.96 3.53 0.47
CA PRO A 85 14.29 3.97 0.12
C PRO A 85 14.91 4.79 1.25
N THR A 86 16.03 4.32 1.81
CA THR A 86 16.67 4.98 2.97
C THR A 86 18.12 5.36 2.70
N THR A 87 18.79 4.64 1.81
CA THR A 87 20.17 4.94 1.40
C THR A 87 20.20 6.09 0.39
N ASP A 88 21.27 6.88 0.38
CA ASP A 88 21.40 8.01 -0.55
C ASP A 88 21.39 7.55 -2.02
N ASN A 89 21.89 6.36 -2.31
CA ASN A 89 21.87 5.78 -3.65
C ASN A 89 20.45 5.42 -4.11
N GLU A 90 19.66 4.77 -3.24
CA GLU A 90 18.25 4.46 -3.55
C GLU A 90 17.45 5.75 -3.73
N ILE A 91 17.61 6.70 -2.81
CA ILE A 91 16.94 8.01 -2.86
C ILE A 91 17.28 8.74 -4.16
N ARG A 92 18.56 8.82 -4.53
CA ARG A 92 18.99 9.48 -5.78
C ARG A 92 18.35 8.82 -7.00
N ARG A 93 18.32 7.48 -7.03
CA ARG A 93 17.69 6.71 -8.12
C ARG A 93 16.20 7.02 -8.23
N VAL A 94 15.47 7.05 -7.11
CA VAL A 94 14.03 7.34 -7.14
C VAL A 94 13.77 8.79 -7.59
N LYS A 95 14.56 9.77 -7.09
CA LYS A 95 14.46 11.16 -7.55
C LYS A 95 14.67 11.30 -9.04
N GLN A 96 15.67 10.62 -9.58
CA GLN A 96 15.95 10.61 -11.00
C GLN A 96 14.77 10.04 -11.79
N GLN A 97 14.16 8.93 -11.32
CA GLN A 97 12.98 8.35 -11.96
C GLN A 97 11.77 9.29 -11.95
N PHE A 98 11.52 10.01 -10.85
CA PHE A 98 10.45 11.01 -10.79
C PHE A 98 10.71 12.20 -11.70
N LEU A 99 11.96 12.67 -11.78
CA LEU A 99 12.33 13.75 -12.68
C LEU A 99 12.18 13.34 -14.15
N GLU A 100 12.72 12.19 -14.54
CA GLU A 100 12.70 11.71 -15.93
C GLU A 100 11.30 11.33 -16.41
N LYS A 101 10.51 10.65 -15.57
CA LYS A 101 9.20 10.11 -15.98
C LYS A 101 8.02 11.03 -15.70
N GLN A 102 8.11 11.85 -14.65
CA GLN A 102 7.00 12.66 -14.17
C GLN A 102 7.29 14.16 -14.22
N ASN A 103 8.51 14.57 -14.60
CA ASN A 103 8.97 15.96 -14.56
C ASN A 103 8.76 16.62 -13.18
N PHE A 104 8.93 15.85 -12.10
CA PHE A 104 8.78 16.35 -10.73
C PHE A 104 10.09 16.18 -9.94
N PRO A 105 10.78 17.26 -9.56
CA PRO A 105 12.08 17.16 -8.93
C PRO A 105 11.98 16.65 -7.50
N ASN A 106 13.04 15.96 -7.05
CA ASN A 106 13.29 15.61 -5.64
C ASN A 106 12.24 14.74 -4.92
N ALA A 107 11.18 14.32 -5.61
CA ALA A 107 10.22 13.37 -5.10
C ALA A 107 10.86 11.97 -4.93
N ILE A 108 10.55 11.31 -3.81
CA ILE A 108 11.05 9.96 -3.48
C ILE A 108 9.94 8.91 -3.35
N GLY A 109 8.73 9.27 -3.77
CA GLY A 109 7.55 8.41 -3.68
C GLY A 109 6.28 9.25 -3.67
N ALA A 110 5.16 8.56 -3.91
CA ALA A 110 3.82 9.08 -3.65
C ALA A 110 3.23 8.29 -2.49
N ILE A 111 2.51 8.97 -1.60
CA ILE A 111 1.70 8.34 -0.56
C ILE A 111 0.24 8.41 -1.02
N ASP A 112 -0.42 7.26 -0.96
CA ASP A 112 -1.79 7.11 -1.41
C ASP A 112 -2.43 5.95 -0.65
N GLY A 113 -3.48 6.26 0.11
CA GLY A 113 -4.27 5.29 0.86
C GLY A 113 -5.04 4.37 -0.08
N THR A 114 -5.30 3.14 0.36
CA THR A 114 -6.29 2.31 -0.33
C THR A 114 -7.00 1.41 0.67
N HIS A 115 -8.30 1.27 0.50
CA HIS A 115 -9.15 0.50 1.40
C HIS A 115 -9.31 -0.94 0.90
N VAL A 116 -9.14 -1.89 1.82
CA VAL A 116 -9.46 -3.31 1.63
C VAL A 116 -10.66 -3.65 2.49
N ALA A 117 -11.75 -4.08 1.87
CA ALA A 117 -12.99 -4.39 2.57
C ALA A 117 -12.81 -5.57 3.51
N ILE A 118 -13.29 -5.43 4.75
CA ILE A 118 -13.26 -6.50 5.75
C ILE A 118 -14.66 -6.77 6.28
N PHE A 119 -14.85 -7.99 6.78
CA PHE A 119 -16.02 -8.26 7.60
C PHE A 119 -15.96 -7.39 8.86
N SER A 120 -17.11 -6.82 9.23
CA SER A 120 -17.20 -5.95 10.41
C SER A 120 -16.60 -6.64 11.63
N PRO A 121 -15.68 -5.99 12.34
CA PRO A 121 -15.36 -6.37 13.71
C PRO A 121 -16.62 -6.33 14.58
N LYS A 122 -16.53 -6.91 15.78
CA LYS A 122 -17.62 -6.82 16.76
C LYS A 122 -17.80 -5.35 17.19
N VAL A 123 -19.05 -4.92 17.30
CA VAL A 123 -19.38 -3.52 17.67
C VAL A 123 -18.85 -3.18 19.07
N ASP A 124 -18.89 -4.16 19.96
CA ASP A 124 -18.51 -4.10 21.37
C ASP A 124 -17.07 -4.54 21.66
N ASP A 125 -16.22 -4.69 20.63
CA ASP A 125 -14.81 -5.01 20.85
C ASP A 125 -14.11 -3.85 21.60
N PRO A 126 -13.56 -4.09 22.81
CA PRO A 126 -13.02 -3.02 23.65
C PRO A 126 -11.72 -2.42 23.10
N ILE A 127 -11.07 -3.09 22.14
CA ILE A 127 -9.77 -2.67 21.58
C ILE A 127 -9.94 -2.27 20.11
N TYR A 128 -10.78 -2.99 19.37
CA TYR A 128 -10.95 -2.83 17.92
C TYR A 128 -12.43 -2.71 17.53
N PRO A 129 -13.16 -1.69 18.04
CA PRO A 129 -14.59 -1.56 17.80
C PRO A 129 -14.88 -1.33 16.31
N ALA A 130 -16.02 -1.82 15.83
CA ALA A 130 -16.42 -1.74 14.42
C ALA A 130 -16.29 -0.32 13.82
N VAL A 131 -16.63 0.72 14.61
CA VAL A 131 -16.52 2.13 14.21
C VAL A 131 -15.11 2.54 13.80
N ALA A 132 -14.07 1.92 14.39
CA ALA A 132 -12.67 2.20 14.04
C ALA A 132 -12.30 1.71 12.64
N TYR A 133 -13.14 0.91 11.98
CA TYR A 133 -12.91 0.38 10.63
C TYR A 133 -13.94 0.90 9.62
N LEU A 134 -14.86 1.76 10.05
CA LEU A 134 -15.87 2.34 9.18
C LEU A 134 -15.25 3.46 8.34
N ASN A 135 -15.25 3.31 7.03
CA ASN A 135 -14.74 4.35 6.13
C ASN A 135 -15.80 5.38 5.77
N ARG A 136 -15.38 6.46 5.07
CA ARG A 136 -16.25 7.54 4.60
C ARG A 136 -17.37 7.06 3.65
N LYS A 137 -17.17 5.92 2.97
CA LYS A 137 -18.13 5.29 2.06
C LYS A 137 -19.14 4.36 2.78
N GLY A 138 -19.12 4.32 4.11
CA GLY A 138 -20.11 3.59 4.91
C GLY A 138 -19.90 2.07 4.98
N TYR A 139 -18.72 1.56 4.64
CA TYR A 139 -18.38 0.14 4.79
C TYR A 139 -17.14 -0.10 5.65
N HIS A 140 -17.00 -1.32 6.18
CA HIS A 140 -15.86 -1.68 7.02
C HIS A 140 -14.65 -2.06 6.18
N SER A 141 -13.50 -1.47 6.47
CA SER A 141 -12.28 -1.69 5.71
C SER A 141 -11.02 -1.45 6.53
N ILE A 142 -9.89 -1.99 6.05
CA ILE A 142 -8.56 -1.64 6.51
C ILE A 142 -7.94 -0.75 5.43
N ASN A 143 -7.51 0.45 5.80
CA ASN A 143 -6.58 1.19 4.95
C ASN A 143 -5.21 0.49 5.07
N ILE A 144 -4.51 0.29 3.96
CA ILE A 144 -3.26 -0.47 3.92
C ILE A 144 -2.17 0.04 4.89
N TYR A 145 -2.32 1.28 5.37
CA TYR A 145 -1.45 1.86 6.40
C TYR A 145 -2.05 1.81 7.82
N GLY A 146 -3.35 1.53 8.00
CA GLY A 146 -4.02 1.54 9.31
C GLY A 146 -5.56 1.51 9.24
N ALA A 147 -6.23 1.65 10.39
CA ALA A 147 -7.70 1.67 10.45
C ALA A 147 -8.29 3.10 10.39
N THR A 148 -7.46 4.14 10.52
CA THR A 148 -7.90 5.53 10.67
C THR A 148 -7.71 6.34 9.38
N HIS A 149 -7.93 7.66 9.43
CA HIS A 149 -7.73 8.55 8.29
C HIS A 149 -6.25 8.60 7.85
N ASP A 150 -6.03 8.79 6.55
CA ASP A 150 -4.71 8.83 5.94
C ASP A 150 -3.72 9.79 6.62
N SER A 151 -4.19 10.98 7.00
CA SER A 151 -3.38 11.99 7.70
C SER A 151 -2.96 11.58 9.12
N GLU A 152 -3.82 10.87 9.84
CA GLU A 152 -3.53 10.36 11.19
C GLU A 152 -2.55 9.18 11.13
N ILE A 153 -2.74 8.29 10.15
CA ILE A 153 -1.80 7.20 9.91
C ILE A 153 -0.43 7.76 9.53
N TRP A 154 -0.40 8.79 8.69
CA TRP A 154 0.83 9.46 8.32
C TRP A 154 1.58 10.01 9.54
N GLU A 155 0.93 10.79 10.41
CA GLU A 155 1.56 11.41 11.58
C GLU A 155 2.11 10.38 12.59
N THR A 156 1.50 9.19 12.65
CA THR A 156 1.96 8.10 13.54
C THR A 156 2.96 7.16 12.88
N SER A 157 3.18 7.27 11.57
CA SER A 157 4.00 6.34 10.80
C SER A 157 5.50 6.46 11.08
N TYR A 158 6.21 5.34 10.91
CA TYR A 158 7.69 5.33 10.93
C TYR A 158 8.29 6.23 9.84
N ILE A 159 7.64 6.30 8.66
CA ILE A 159 8.14 7.04 7.51
C ILE A 159 8.12 8.55 7.79
N HIS A 160 7.03 9.08 8.36
CA HIS A 160 6.96 10.48 8.81
C HIS A 160 8.11 10.81 9.77
N ARG A 161 8.26 10.02 10.84
CA ARG A 161 9.32 10.23 11.84
C ARG A 161 10.71 10.17 11.23
N HIS A 162 10.93 9.23 10.31
CA HIS A 162 12.20 9.09 9.60
C HIS A 162 12.50 10.32 8.74
N LEU A 163 11.52 10.81 7.97
CA LEU A 163 11.68 11.95 7.08
C LEU A 163 11.84 13.27 7.83
N ARG A 164 11.06 13.49 8.90
CA ARG A 164 11.24 14.63 9.81
C ARG A 164 12.68 14.67 10.35
N ARG A 165 13.15 13.56 10.94
CA ARG A 165 14.53 13.49 11.45
C ARG A 165 15.57 13.78 10.36
N LYS A 166 15.39 13.22 9.16
CA LYS A 166 16.34 13.47 8.05
C LYS A 166 16.33 14.92 7.59
N TYR A 167 15.19 15.58 7.63
CA TYR A 167 15.07 16.99 7.36
C TYR A 167 15.83 17.82 8.41
N GLU A 168 15.64 17.53 9.70
CA GLU A 168 16.38 18.17 10.82
C GLU A 168 17.90 17.95 10.72
N GLU A 169 18.33 16.81 10.18
CA GLU A 169 19.74 16.51 9.86
C GLU A 169 20.26 17.24 8.61
N GLY A 170 19.45 18.11 7.97
CA GLY A 170 19.85 18.96 6.85
C GLY A 170 19.43 18.47 5.45
N ARG A 171 18.64 17.39 5.35
CA ARG A 171 18.20 16.85 4.04
C ARG A 171 16.95 17.59 3.53
N HIS A 172 17.10 18.83 3.09
CA HIS A 172 15.96 19.70 2.74
C HIS A 172 15.36 19.49 1.32
N ASN A 173 16.00 18.71 0.45
CA ASN A 173 15.57 18.51 -0.95
C ASN A 173 14.95 17.13 -1.17
N THR A 174 14.10 16.63 -0.27
CA THR A 174 13.53 15.28 -0.35
C THR A 174 12.11 15.26 0.21
N TRP A 175 11.14 14.81 -0.59
CA TRP A 175 9.75 14.77 -0.17
C TRP A 175 8.97 13.63 -0.82
N LEU A 176 7.87 13.24 -0.16
CA LEU A 176 6.79 12.45 -0.74
C LEU A 176 5.74 13.37 -1.37
N LEU A 177 4.93 12.82 -2.27
CA LEU A 177 3.76 13.49 -2.84
C LEU A 177 2.50 12.86 -2.23
N GLY A 178 1.68 13.67 -1.53
CA GLY A 178 0.38 13.25 -1.00
C GLY A 178 -0.75 14.05 -1.62
N ASP A 179 -1.98 13.58 -1.47
CA ASP A 179 -3.20 14.32 -1.86
C ASP A 179 -3.48 15.54 -0.96
N SER A 180 -4.65 16.18 -1.15
CA SER A 180 -5.09 17.35 -0.37
C SER A 180 -5.44 17.04 1.08
N GLY A 181 -5.74 15.78 1.42
CA GLY A 181 -6.11 15.34 2.76
C GLY A 181 -4.90 15.23 3.71
N TYR A 182 -3.69 15.20 3.16
CA TYR A 182 -2.45 15.21 3.96
C TYR A 182 -2.01 16.62 4.37
N PRO A 183 -1.31 16.77 5.52
CA PRO A 183 -0.72 18.04 5.89
C PRO A 183 0.45 18.41 4.97
N LEU A 184 0.52 19.69 4.56
CA LEU A 184 1.68 20.21 3.86
C LEU A 184 2.88 20.31 4.84
N GLN A 185 3.96 19.59 4.54
CA GLN A 185 5.18 19.55 5.35
C GLN A 185 6.43 19.62 4.46
N PRO A 186 7.62 20.03 4.97
CA PRO A 186 8.82 20.13 4.14
C PRO A 186 9.22 18.83 3.41
N TRP A 187 8.81 17.69 3.97
CA TRP A 187 9.03 16.34 3.44
C TRP A 187 7.76 15.69 2.84
N LEU A 188 6.64 16.41 2.78
CA LEU A 188 5.39 15.94 2.15
C LEU A 188 4.71 17.10 1.40
N MET A 189 4.78 17.04 0.06
CA MET A 189 4.19 18.04 -0.82
C MET A 189 2.78 17.64 -1.21
N THR A 190 1.86 18.60 -1.12
CA THR A 190 0.44 18.46 -1.46
C THR A 190 0.05 19.44 -2.57
N PRO A 191 -1.04 19.19 -3.32
CA PRO A 191 -1.50 20.10 -4.35
C PRO A 191 -1.95 21.44 -3.75
N ILE A 192 -2.02 22.48 -4.58
CA ILE A 192 -2.66 23.74 -4.20
C ILE A 192 -4.14 23.64 -4.58
N ILE A 193 -5.00 23.60 -3.57
CA ILE A 193 -6.47 23.58 -3.74
C ILE A 193 -6.91 24.88 -4.42
N ASP A 194 -7.86 24.76 -5.36
CA ASP A 194 -8.43 25.87 -6.13
C ASP A 194 -7.41 26.75 -6.89
N ALA A 195 -6.27 26.16 -7.29
CA ALA A 195 -5.29 26.85 -8.11
C ALA A 195 -5.87 27.20 -9.50
N ALA A 196 -5.85 28.48 -9.85
CA ALA A 196 -6.37 28.95 -11.13
C ALA A 196 -5.63 28.29 -12.32
N PRO A 197 -6.34 27.86 -13.37
CA PRO A 197 -5.70 27.32 -14.57
C PRO A 197 -4.70 28.31 -15.20
N ASN A 198 -3.64 27.80 -15.83
CA ASN A 198 -2.61 28.60 -16.53
C ASN A 198 -1.85 29.60 -15.64
N THR A 199 -1.89 29.44 -14.32
CA THR A 199 -1.00 30.12 -13.37
C THR A 199 0.19 29.21 -13.01
N PRO A 200 1.31 29.76 -12.50
CA PRO A 200 2.39 28.94 -11.96
C PRO A 200 1.90 27.90 -10.94
N GLU A 201 0.98 28.29 -10.06
CA GLU A 201 0.36 27.41 -9.06
C GLU A 201 -0.47 26.30 -9.72
N GLY A 202 -1.24 26.63 -10.76
CA GLY A 202 -1.99 25.66 -11.56
C GLY A 202 -1.06 24.64 -12.24
N HIS A 203 0.03 25.11 -12.84
CA HIS A 203 1.05 24.26 -13.46
C HIS A 203 1.76 23.34 -12.46
N TYR A 204 2.05 23.83 -11.25
CA TYR A 204 2.55 23.01 -10.16
C TYR A 204 1.54 21.94 -9.77
N THR A 205 0.26 22.32 -9.54
CA THR A 205 -0.79 21.40 -9.10
C THR A 205 -1.02 20.31 -10.14
N THR A 206 -1.10 20.64 -11.43
CA THR A 206 -1.24 19.64 -12.51
C THR A 206 -0.07 18.66 -12.54
N ARG A 207 1.18 19.14 -12.45
CA ARG A 207 2.38 18.28 -12.43
C ARG A 207 2.45 17.43 -11.16
N HIS A 208 2.08 18.01 -10.01
CA HIS A 208 2.02 17.30 -8.74
C HIS A 208 1.03 16.14 -8.80
N ILE A 209 -0.21 16.39 -9.24
CA ILE A 209 -1.25 15.37 -9.39
C ILE A 209 -0.76 14.28 -10.35
N HIS A 210 -0.25 14.66 -11.53
CA HIS A 210 0.27 13.70 -12.49
C HIS A 210 1.40 12.82 -11.92
N ALA A 211 2.35 13.42 -11.19
CA ALA A 211 3.45 12.69 -10.57
C ALA A 211 2.98 11.79 -9.42
N ARG A 212 1.97 12.21 -8.64
CA ARG A 212 1.35 11.44 -7.56
C ARG A 212 0.63 10.19 -8.08
N ASN A 213 0.07 10.24 -9.30
CA ASN A 213 -0.68 9.13 -9.91
C ASN A 213 0.09 7.80 -10.01
N VAL A 214 1.41 7.79 -9.81
CA VAL A 214 2.17 6.54 -9.65
C VAL A 214 1.72 5.70 -8.46
N GLY A 215 1.26 6.33 -7.37
CA GLY A 215 0.71 5.66 -6.18
C GLY A 215 -0.61 4.97 -6.51
N GLU A 216 -1.54 5.74 -7.06
CA GLU A 216 -2.87 5.27 -7.46
C GLU A 216 -2.81 4.14 -8.49
N ARG A 217 -2.01 4.30 -9.55
CA ARG A 217 -1.76 3.24 -10.54
C ARG A 217 -1.11 2.01 -9.90
N GLY A 218 -0.20 2.21 -8.94
CA GLY A 218 0.41 1.12 -8.18
C GLY A 218 -0.61 0.32 -7.38
N ASN A 219 -1.55 1.01 -6.72
CA ASN A 219 -2.65 0.42 -5.99
C ASN A 219 -3.58 -0.38 -6.93
N GLY A 220 -3.95 0.17 -8.09
CA GLY A 220 -4.76 -0.52 -9.11
C GLY A 220 -4.10 -1.80 -9.61
N VAL A 221 -2.83 -1.74 -10.05
CA VAL A 221 -2.09 -2.94 -10.50
C VAL A 221 -1.97 -3.98 -9.39
N TRP A 222 -1.77 -3.55 -8.15
CA TRP A 222 -1.65 -4.45 -7.00
C TRP A 222 -2.97 -5.17 -6.69
N LYS A 223 -4.10 -4.44 -6.67
CA LYS A 223 -5.45 -5.02 -6.48
C LYS A 223 -5.92 -5.83 -7.68
N GLY A 224 -5.55 -5.45 -8.90
CA GLY A 224 -5.81 -6.22 -10.12
C GLY A 224 -5.12 -7.58 -10.10
N ARG A 225 -3.86 -7.62 -9.62
CA ARG A 225 -3.10 -8.87 -9.45
C ARG A 225 -3.63 -9.73 -8.30
N PHE A 226 -4.05 -9.11 -7.20
CA PHE A 226 -4.57 -9.81 -6.02
C PHE A 226 -6.01 -9.39 -5.76
N ARG A 227 -6.93 -9.97 -6.51
CA ARG A 227 -8.36 -9.59 -6.50
C ARG A 227 -9.01 -9.76 -5.13
N CYS A 228 -8.45 -10.57 -4.23
CA CYS A 228 -8.91 -10.65 -2.84
C CYS A 228 -8.85 -9.32 -2.07
N LEU A 229 -8.15 -8.31 -2.61
CA LEU A 229 -8.05 -6.96 -2.03
C LEU A 229 -9.09 -5.98 -2.58
N LYS A 230 -9.85 -6.38 -3.61
CA LYS A 230 -10.90 -5.54 -4.19
C LYS A 230 -12.09 -5.39 -3.24
N LYS A 231 -12.82 -4.27 -3.39
CA LYS A 231 -13.94 -3.91 -2.52
C LYS A 231 -15.06 -4.95 -2.52
N ASP A 232 -15.34 -5.56 -3.67
CA ASP A 232 -16.34 -6.62 -3.86
C ASP A 232 -15.91 -7.96 -3.23
N ARG A 233 -14.64 -8.13 -2.87
CA ARG A 233 -14.07 -9.34 -2.26
C ARG A 233 -13.82 -9.19 -0.77
N VAL A 234 -14.88 -8.88 -0.03
CA VAL A 234 -14.84 -8.68 1.43
C VAL A 234 -14.07 -9.81 2.13
N LEU A 235 -13.03 -9.45 2.88
CA LEU A 235 -12.24 -10.41 3.65
C LEU A 235 -13.04 -10.90 4.86
N GLN A 236 -13.47 -12.16 4.83
CA GLN A 236 -14.23 -12.84 5.89
C GLN A 236 -13.31 -13.35 7.02
N TYR A 237 -12.40 -12.48 7.45
CA TYR A 237 -11.39 -12.76 8.45
C TYR A 237 -11.37 -11.64 9.49
N ASN A 238 -10.90 -11.95 10.70
CA ASN A 238 -10.62 -10.88 11.67
C ASN A 238 -9.54 -9.91 11.13
N HIS A 239 -9.53 -8.69 11.65
CA HIS A 239 -8.65 -7.61 11.22
C HIS A 239 -7.16 -8.01 11.19
N ALA A 240 -6.70 -8.80 12.17
CA ALA A 240 -5.31 -9.25 12.25
C ALA A 240 -4.93 -10.23 11.13
N THR A 241 -5.84 -11.11 10.74
CA THR A 241 -5.62 -12.06 9.64
C THR A 241 -5.76 -11.36 8.28
N ALA A 242 -6.74 -10.47 8.15
CA ALA A 242 -6.86 -9.60 6.99
C ALA A 242 -5.59 -8.77 6.75
N GLY A 243 -5.00 -8.18 7.80
CA GLY A 243 -3.72 -7.47 7.70
C GLY A 243 -2.57 -8.35 7.18
N ARG A 244 -2.47 -9.61 7.63
CA ARG A 244 -1.46 -10.56 7.11
C ARG A 244 -1.68 -10.91 5.64
N ILE A 245 -2.94 -11.04 5.20
CA ILE A 245 -3.28 -11.25 3.79
C ILE A 245 -2.81 -10.06 2.96
N ILE A 246 -3.13 -8.83 3.40
CA ILE A 246 -2.72 -7.58 2.74
C ILE A 246 -1.19 -7.52 2.62
N TYR A 247 -0.45 -7.71 3.71
CA TYR A 247 1.01 -7.72 3.69
C TYR A 247 1.59 -8.82 2.81
N SER A 248 0.98 -10.01 2.81
CA SER A 248 1.43 -11.11 1.94
C SER A 248 1.27 -10.77 0.47
N CYS A 249 0.14 -10.15 0.09
CA CYS A 249 -0.09 -9.68 -1.27
C CYS A 249 0.93 -8.59 -1.67
N ALA A 250 1.27 -7.66 -0.78
CA ALA A 250 2.30 -6.64 -1.04
C ALA A 250 3.70 -7.27 -1.25
N VAL A 251 4.05 -8.26 -0.42
CA VAL A 251 5.31 -9.02 -0.58
C VAL A 251 5.35 -9.73 -1.92
N LEU A 252 4.30 -10.47 -2.26
CA LEU A 252 4.21 -11.22 -3.51
C LEU A 252 4.20 -10.28 -4.73
N HIS A 253 3.56 -9.12 -4.64
CA HIS A 253 3.63 -8.07 -5.66
C HIS A 253 5.08 -7.65 -5.91
N ASN A 254 5.82 -7.31 -4.85
CA ASN A 254 7.21 -6.87 -4.97
C ASN A 254 8.13 -7.98 -5.48
N ILE A 255 7.84 -9.24 -5.17
CA ILE A 255 8.51 -10.40 -5.78
C ILE A 255 8.23 -10.42 -7.29
N CYS A 256 6.97 -10.31 -7.71
CA CYS A 256 6.59 -10.25 -9.12
C CYS A 256 7.32 -9.13 -9.87
N ARG A 257 7.35 -7.91 -9.30
CA ARG A 257 8.08 -6.76 -9.86
C ARG A 257 9.57 -7.02 -9.97
N ARG A 258 10.19 -7.64 -8.96
CA ARG A 258 11.63 -7.96 -8.97
C ARG A 258 12.00 -8.98 -10.06
N TYR A 259 11.10 -9.91 -10.35
CA TYR A 259 11.29 -10.94 -11.38
C TYR A 259 10.68 -10.57 -12.73
N ASN A 260 10.24 -9.31 -12.91
CA ASN A 260 9.61 -8.81 -14.13
C ASN A 260 8.44 -9.68 -14.61
N ILE A 261 7.65 -10.22 -13.67
CA ILE A 261 6.41 -10.91 -14.00
C ILE A 261 5.42 -9.87 -14.53
N PRO A 262 4.84 -10.04 -15.73
CA PRO A 262 3.90 -9.09 -16.32
C PRO A 262 2.74 -8.78 -15.38
N ASP A 263 2.24 -7.55 -15.47
CA ASP A 263 1.00 -7.14 -14.82
C ASP A 263 -0.18 -7.83 -15.51
N VAL A 264 -1.24 -8.07 -14.75
CA VAL A 264 -2.48 -8.66 -15.28
C VAL A 264 -3.28 -7.52 -15.90
N ASP A 265 -3.89 -7.74 -17.07
CA ASP A 265 -4.79 -6.75 -17.66
C ASP A 265 -5.87 -6.39 -16.63
N ILE A 266 -5.95 -5.11 -16.30
CA ILE A 266 -6.94 -4.56 -15.39
C ILE A 266 -8.14 -4.21 -16.26
N ASP A 267 -9.28 -4.87 -16.06
CA ASP A 267 -10.53 -4.39 -16.65
C ASP A 267 -10.82 -3.01 -16.03
N ASP A 268 -10.75 -1.95 -16.85
CA ASP A 268 -10.87 -0.53 -16.46
C ASP A 268 -12.20 -0.19 -15.76
N ASP A 269 -13.17 -1.09 -15.77
CA ASP A 269 -14.51 -0.89 -15.20
C ASP A 269 -14.60 -1.05 -13.67
N ASP A 270 -13.62 -1.69 -13.02
CA ASP A 270 -13.74 -2.09 -11.60
C ASP A 270 -12.96 -1.18 -10.61
N ASP A 271 -11.98 -0.41 -11.09
CA ASP A 271 -11.19 0.52 -10.27
C ASP A 271 -11.71 1.98 -10.33
N ASN A 272 -12.66 2.29 -11.23
CA ASN A 272 -13.29 3.63 -11.32
C ASN A 272 -14.19 3.99 -10.11
N VAL A 273 -14.31 3.12 -9.11
CA VAL A 273 -15.13 3.35 -7.90
C VAL A 273 -14.33 4.01 -6.76
N ASP A 274 -13.01 4.18 -6.93
CA ASP A 274 -12.15 5.00 -6.06
C ASP A 274 -11.78 6.34 -6.72
N ASN A 275 -12.55 6.78 -7.72
CA ASN A 275 -12.43 8.11 -8.33
C ASN A 275 -13.03 9.19 -7.39
N ASP A 276 -12.44 9.38 -6.21
CA ASP A 276 -12.84 10.39 -5.22
C ASP A 276 -12.09 11.73 -5.41
N ASN A 277 -11.45 11.96 -6.57
CA ASN A 277 -10.70 13.20 -6.82
C ASN A 277 -11.58 14.40 -7.24
N VAL A 278 -12.91 14.31 -7.12
CA VAL A 278 -13.82 15.46 -7.34
C VAL A 278 -14.99 15.46 -6.35
N GLU A 279 -14.74 15.28 -5.06
CA GLU A 279 -15.64 15.83 -4.05
C GLU A 279 -14.83 16.71 -3.11
N HIS A 280 -15.29 17.95 -2.94
CA HIS A 280 -14.68 18.95 -2.06
C HIS A 280 -14.37 18.31 -0.71
N ASP A 281 -13.09 18.04 -0.44
CA ASP A 281 -12.57 17.92 0.91
C ASP A 281 -13.07 19.17 1.65
N SER A 282 -14.06 19.00 2.51
CA SER A 282 -14.40 20.04 3.47
C SER A 282 -13.11 20.32 4.25
N PRO A 283 -12.73 21.60 4.45
CA PRO A 283 -11.46 21.93 5.08
C PRO A 283 -11.44 21.34 6.49
N HIS A 284 -10.84 20.16 6.64
CA HIS A 284 -10.51 19.62 7.93
C HIS A 284 -9.50 20.58 8.53
N GLN A 285 -9.83 21.10 9.72
CA GLN A 285 -8.91 21.95 10.47
C GLN A 285 -7.59 21.18 10.59
N PRO A 286 -6.48 21.70 10.03
CA PRO A 286 -5.21 21.01 10.11
C PRO A 286 -4.89 20.84 11.60
N VAL A 287 -4.55 19.60 11.99
CA VAL A 287 -3.91 19.33 13.29
C VAL A 287 -2.80 20.35 13.43
N ASN A 288 -2.96 21.25 14.39
CA ASN A 288 -2.25 22.53 14.50
C ASN A 288 -0.77 22.35 14.15
N PRO A 289 -0.36 22.64 12.89
CA PRO A 289 0.99 22.34 12.48
C PRO A 289 1.88 23.28 13.28
N ASP A 290 2.99 22.76 13.80
CA ASP A 290 4.04 23.62 14.33
C ASP A 290 4.27 24.73 13.29
N VAL A 291 3.96 25.97 13.68
CA VAL A 291 3.73 27.09 12.74
C VAL A 291 4.97 27.31 11.85
N ASN A 292 6.14 26.96 12.38
CA ASN A 292 7.41 26.98 11.66
C ASN A 292 7.48 25.94 10.54
N ILE A 293 7.02 24.70 10.76
CA ILE A 293 7.04 23.62 9.77
C ILE A 293 6.17 23.98 8.56
N LEU A 294 4.97 24.52 8.78
CA LEU A 294 4.08 24.91 7.68
C LEU A 294 4.64 26.11 6.90
N ALA A 295 5.25 27.08 7.57
CA ALA A 295 5.89 28.22 6.92
C ALA A 295 7.03 27.76 6.00
N GLU A 296 7.90 26.87 6.49
CA GLU A 296 8.99 26.28 5.70
C GLU A 296 8.46 25.48 4.50
N ALA A 297 7.45 24.64 4.72
CA ALA A 297 6.84 23.86 3.65
C ALA A 297 6.25 24.75 2.55
N ARG A 298 5.64 25.88 2.91
CA ARG A 298 5.13 26.89 1.96
C ARG A 298 6.26 27.54 1.15
N ILE A 299 7.41 27.80 1.77
CA ILE A 299 8.59 28.33 1.06
C ILE A 299 9.09 27.31 0.04
N ILE A 300 9.21 26.04 0.43
CA ILE A 300 9.63 24.95 -0.47
C ILE A 300 8.65 24.82 -1.64
N ARG A 301 7.34 24.74 -1.36
CA ARG A 301 6.32 24.64 -2.40
C ARG A 301 6.34 25.84 -3.35
N ARG A 302 6.52 27.07 -2.84
CA ARG A 302 6.66 28.27 -3.68
C ARG A 302 7.88 28.20 -4.60
N ARG A 303 9.01 27.67 -4.12
CA ARG A 303 10.19 27.44 -4.97
C ARG A 303 9.88 26.44 -6.08
N LEU A 304 9.15 25.36 -5.78
CA LEU A 304 8.71 24.38 -6.77
C LEU A 304 7.75 24.98 -7.80
N VAL A 305 6.81 25.80 -7.37
CA VAL A 305 5.91 26.56 -8.25
C VAL A 305 6.71 27.36 -9.29
N ASN A 306 7.68 28.14 -8.82
CA ASN A 306 8.52 28.94 -9.72
C ASN A 306 9.40 28.08 -10.64
N GLN A 307 9.99 27.00 -10.10
CA GLN A 307 10.84 26.10 -10.87
C GLN A 307 10.07 25.37 -11.98
N LEU A 308 8.85 24.91 -11.69
CA LEU A 308 8.02 24.15 -12.63
C LEU A 308 7.25 25.04 -13.61
N ALA A 309 7.17 26.34 -13.37
CA ALA A 309 6.58 27.30 -14.31
C ALA A 309 7.49 27.61 -15.50
N HIS A 310 8.78 27.26 -15.45
CA HIS A 310 9.78 27.59 -16.47
C HIS A 310 10.31 26.38 -17.24
N ASN A 311 9.85 25.17 -16.90
CA ASN A 311 10.22 23.89 -17.51
C ASN A 311 9.02 23.20 -18.13
#